data_AF-A0A9E2CM31-F1
#
_entry.id   AF-A0A9E2CM31-F1
#
_cell.length_a   1.000
_cell.length_b   1.000
_cell.length_c   1.000
_cell.angle_alpha   90.00
_cell.angle_beta   90.00
_cell.angle_gamma   90.00
#
_symmetry.space_group_name_H-M   'P 1'
#
loop_
_entity.id
_entity.type
_entity.pdbx_description
1 polymer ?
#
loop_
_entity_poly.entity_id
_entity_poly.type
_entity_poly.pdbx_seq_one_letter_code
_entity_poly.pdbx_strand_id
1 'polypeptide(L)'
;MPKASEEQRLDLINAQQRLRAEGRSAVVVVTGVDGSGRHRVVNALTHGLDTRGVKVHAWSREDAPGSDRPPLWKYWQGLPAQGQVAVYLDGWYAEPLDRALRGASPDLSAIRQLEAQLIGHGSVLVKLWVERPLAEARRDLRKRLKREARDPTLSEQRVLAAEDGAQDQLDALRAHSEGWTMLSGKAPEVAADQAREALIAAMSAPTPPVPVPGHHRNRGAQALAALDMSAALSKKASNKQLPEAQAELARRIWAARARGQSTVVVLEGADAAGKGGVIRRLTDPLDARLFQVVPVAAPSDEERARPYLWRFWRHLPKAGQVLIFDRSWYGRVLVERVEAFCRRDEWQRAFDEINDFEAQLTDHGAVVRKFWLHISPEEQLKRFEDRAETPHKRHKLTDEDWRNREKWDDYRVAVEDAVARTHSAKAPWTLVPANCKRHARLAVIQTLIDALAPD
;
A
#
# COMPACT_ATOMS: atom_id res chain seq x y z
N MET A 1 -18.11 28.51 18.51
CA MET A 1 -17.88 27.05 18.53
C MET A 1 -17.77 26.63 19.98
N PRO A 2 -18.38 25.52 20.40
CA PRO A 2 -18.25 25.03 21.76
C PRO A 2 -16.81 24.62 22.01
N LYS A 3 -16.19 25.24 23.00
CA LYS A 3 -14.89 24.81 23.52
C LYS A 3 -15.12 23.49 24.26
N ALA A 4 -14.20 22.54 24.12
CA ALA A 4 -14.19 21.38 25.02
C ALA A 4 -14.15 21.88 26.47
N SER A 5 -14.78 21.14 27.39
CA SER A 5 -14.54 21.37 28.81
C SER A 5 -13.04 21.22 29.09
N GLU A 6 -12.55 21.90 30.13
CA GLU A 6 -11.13 21.85 30.50
C GLU A 6 -10.68 20.40 30.80
N GLU A 7 -11.56 19.62 31.43
CA GLU A 7 -11.39 18.19 31.71
C GLU A 7 -11.27 17.36 30.41
N GLN A 8 -12.24 17.45 29.49
CA GLN A 8 -12.18 16.71 28.23
C GLN A 8 -10.96 17.08 27.38
N ARG A 9 -10.53 18.35 27.43
CA ARG A 9 -9.30 18.77 26.75
C ARG A 9 -8.06 18.12 27.36
N LEU A 10 -7.99 18.06 28.69
CA LEU A 10 -6.90 17.42 29.40
C LEU A 10 -6.85 15.91 29.07
N ASP A 11 -8.01 15.25 29.03
CA ASP A 11 -8.12 13.83 28.67
C ASP A 11 -7.66 13.55 27.24
N LEU A 12 -8.03 14.40 26.28
CA LEU A 12 -7.54 14.28 24.89
C LEU A 12 -6.02 14.39 24.80
N ILE A 13 -5.44 15.36 25.52
CA ILE A 13 -3.98 15.56 25.56
C ILE A 13 -3.30 14.35 26.21
N ASN A 14 -3.82 13.86 27.33
CA ASN A 14 -3.29 12.69 28.03
C ASN A 14 -3.35 11.43 27.14
N ALA A 15 -4.49 11.21 26.48
CA ALA A 15 -4.65 10.10 25.54
C ALA A 15 -3.69 10.22 24.33
N GLN A 16 -3.45 11.43 23.81
CA GLN A 16 -2.48 11.66 22.75
C GLN A 16 -1.03 11.42 23.23
N GLN A 17 -0.68 11.81 24.46
CA GLN A 17 0.63 11.53 25.04
C GLN A 17 0.85 10.03 25.24
N ARG A 18 -0.18 9.31 25.69
CA ARG A 18 -0.15 7.84 25.79
C ARG A 18 0.07 7.18 24.44
N LEU A 19 -0.64 7.63 23.40
CA LEU A 19 -0.46 7.16 22.03
C LEU A 19 1.02 7.30 21.58
N ARG A 20 1.68 8.42 21.93
CA ARG A 20 3.12 8.64 21.68
C ARG A 20 4.00 7.69 22.49
N ALA A 21 3.72 7.52 23.78
CA ALA A 21 4.51 6.65 24.66
C ALA A 21 4.42 5.17 24.25
N GLU A 22 3.28 4.72 23.75
CA GLU A 22 3.05 3.36 23.25
C GLU A 22 3.55 3.14 21.82
N GLY A 23 4.05 4.18 21.14
CA GLY A 23 4.49 4.09 19.74
C GLY A 23 3.35 3.72 18.77
N ARG A 24 2.11 4.11 19.07
CA ARG A 24 0.93 3.85 18.23
C ARG A 24 0.56 5.10 17.43
N SER A 25 -0.17 4.96 16.34
CA SER A 25 -0.74 6.09 15.61
C SER A 25 -2.26 6.03 15.65
N ALA A 26 -2.94 7.16 15.44
CA ALA A 26 -4.39 7.20 15.38
C ALA A 26 -4.88 7.76 14.05
N VAL A 27 -5.82 7.08 13.42
CA VAL A 27 -6.48 7.51 12.20
C VAL A 27 -7.96 7.70 12.50
N VAL A 28 -8.44 8.92 12.30
CA VAL A 28 -9.83 9.30 12.55
C VAL A 28 -10.49 9.61 11.20
N VAL A 29 -11.56 8.90 10.86
CA VAL A 29 -12.35 9.16 9.67
C VAL A 29 -13.69 9.75 10.09
N VAL A 30 -13.95 11.00 9.70
CA VAL A 30 -15.20 11.71 9.99
C VAL A 30 -16.03 11.79 8.72
N THR A 31 -17.20 11.17 8.72
CA THR A 31 -18.06 11.11 7.54
C THR A 31 -19.55 11.31 7.87
N GLY A 32 -20.40 11.20 6.86
CA GLY A 32 -21.85 11.46 6.88
C GLY A 32 -22.30 12.16 5.59
N VAL A 33 -23.55 12.58 5.48
CA VAL A 33 -24.00 13.35 4.30
C VAL A 33 -23.63 14.83 4.41
N ASP A 34 -23.52 15.53 3.30
CA ASP A 34 -23.27 16.96 3.33
C ASP A 34 -24.37 17.74 4.04
N GLY A 35 -23.96 18.77 4.78
CA GLY A 35 -24.85 19.51 5.68
C GLY A 35 -25.04 18.87 7.06
N SER A 36 -24.58 17.63 7.33
CA SER A 36 -24.70 17.00 8.66
C SER A 36 -23.84 17.64 9.77
N GLY A 37 -22.86 18.48 9.42
CA GLY A 37 -22.00 19.17 10.40
C GLY A 37 -20.61 18.56 10.59
N ARG A 38 -20.21 17.61 9.74
CA ARG A 38 -18.88 16.93 9.75
C ARG A 38 -17.69 17.85 9.93
N HIS A 39 -17.66 18.98 9.21
CA HIS A 39 -16.58 19.96 9.33
C HIS A 39 -16.46 20.55 10.74
N ARG A 40 -17.58 20.71 11.47
CA ARG A 40 -17.58 21.19 12.85
C ARG A 40 -17.01 20.14 13.80
N VAL A 41 -17.29 18.86 13.55
CA VAL A 41 -16.70 17.74 14.30
C VAL A 41 -15.19 17.70 14.09
N VAL A 42 -14.71 17.78 12.84
CA VAL A 42 -13.27 17.85 12.54
C VAL A 42 -12.62 19.03 13.27
N ASN A 43 -13.22 20.22 13.19
CA ASN A 43 -12.70 21.41 13.91
C ASN A 43 -12.72 21.23 15.42
N ALA A 44 -13.76 20.61 15.98
CA ALA A 44 -13.87 20.37 17.41
C ALA A 44 -12.81 19.40 17.95
N LEU A 45 -12.47 18.37 17.16
CA LEU A 45 -11.39 17.43 17.48
C LEU A 45 -10.03 18.12 17.43
N THR A 46 -9.76 18.89 16.37
CA THR A 46 -8.45 19.53 16.18
C THR A 46 -8.16 20.61 17.21
N HIS A 47 -9.17 21.34 17.68
CA HIS A 47 -9.02 22.32 18.76
C HIS A 47 -8.77 21.68 20.13
N GLY A 48 -9.19 20.42 20.33
CA GLY A 48 -9.00 19.70 21.59
C GLY A 48 -7.62 19.04 21.73
N LEU A 49 -6.97 18.70 20.61
CA LEU A 49 -5.69 18.00 20.57
C LEU A 49 -4.48 18.96 20.56
N ASP A 50 -3.29 18.46 20.91
CA ASP A 50 -2.02 19.17 20.64
C ASP A 50 -1.69 19.08 19.14
N THR A 51 -1.81 20.23 18.47
CA THR A 51 -1.72 20.36 17.01
C THR A 51 -0.38 19.95 16.42
N ARG A 52 0.71 19.93 17.20
CA ARG A 52 2.04 19.53 16.71
C ARG A 52 2.08 18.06 16.23
N GLY A 53 1.19 17.23 16.76
CA GLY A 53 1.08 15.81 16.40
C GLY A 53 -0.17 15.48 15.59
N VAL A 54 -0.87 16.46 15.03
CA VAL A 54 -2.14 16.25 14.33
C VAL A 54 -2.04 16.72 12.89
N LYS A 55 -2.50 15.87 11.96
CA LYS A 55 -2.67 16.21 10.55
C LYS A 55 -4.14 16.11 10.18
N VAL A 56 -4.62 17.06 9.38
CA VAL A 56 -5.99 17.08 8.88
C VAL A 56 -5.95 16.96 7.36
N HIS A 57 -6.68 15.99 6.84
CA HIS A 57 -6.79 15.71 5.41
C HIS A 57 -8.24 15.90 4.96
N ALA A 58 -8.45 16.92 4.15
CA ALA A 58 -9.73 17.21 3.51
C ALA A 58 -9.45 17.53 2.04
N TRP A 59 -9.61 16.55 1.17
CA TRP A 59 -9.38 16.71 -0.26
C TRP A 59 -10.71 16.81 -0.99
N SER A 60 -10.85 17.81 -1.85
CA SER A 60 -11.89 17.77 -2.88
C SER A 60 -11.55 16.63 -3.87
N ARG A 61 -12.53 16.16 -4.65
CA ARG A 61 -12.27 15.13 -5.67
C ARG A 61 -11.32 15.63 -6.76
N GLU A 62 -11.37 16.92 -7.07
CA GLU A 62 -10.60 17.57 -8.14
C GLU A 62 -9.15 17.86 -7.71
N ASP A 63 -8.96 18.20 -6.43
CA ASP A 63 -7.66 18.54 -5.85
C ASP A 63 -7.00 17.36 -5.12
N ALA A 64 -7.61 16.18 -5.17
CA ALA A 64 -7.04 14.98 -4.54
C ALA A 64 -5.71 14.62 -5.23
N PRO A 65 -4.61 14.53 -4.46
CA PRO A 65 -3.31 14.21 -5.04
C PRO A 65 -3.32 12.78 -5.61
N GLY A 66 -2.57 12.57 -6.69
CA GLY A 66 -2.39 11.25 -7.28
C GLY A 66 -3.64 10.69 -7.95
N SER A 67 -4.38 11.51 -8.70
CA SER A 67 -5.49 11.05 -9.56
C SER A 67 -5.04 10.06 -10.65
N ASP A 68 -3.74 10.05 -10.95
CA ASP A 68 -3.04 9.16 -11.87
C ASP A 68 -2.41 7.94 -11.17
N ARG A 69 -2.91 7.58 -9.99
CA ARG A 69 -2.46 6.46 -9.15
C ARG A 69 -3.64 5.68 -8.59
N PRO A 70 -3.40 4.48 -8.02
CA PRO A 70 -4.47 3.73 -7.37
C PRO A 70 -5.23 4.56 -6.32
N PRO A 71 -6.56 4.45 -6.21
CA PRO A 71 -7.38 5.37 -5.41
C PRO A 71 -6.97 5.55 -3.94
N LEU A 72 -6.45 4.50 -3.31
CA LEU A 72 -6.02 4.53 -1.91
C LEU A 72 -4.63 5.15 -1.69
N TRP A 73 -3.84 5.35 -2.75
CA TRP A 73 -2.47 5.86 -2.66
C TRP A 73 -2.36 7.15 -1.84
N LYS A 74 -3.29 8.10 -2.04
CA LYS A 74 -3.31 9.38 -1.32
C LYS A 74 -3.51 9.23 0.19
N TYR A 75 -4.29 8.24 0.62
CA TYR A 75 -4.50 7.98 2.05
C TYR A 75 -3.22 7.41 2.65
N TRP A 76 -2.53 6.51 1.96
CA TRP A 76 -1.19 6.04 2.34
C TRP A 76 -0.21 7.20 2.55
N GLN A 77 -0.17 8.18 1.63
CA GLN A 77 0.71 9.34 1.78
C GLN A 77 0.36 10.20 3.01
N GLY A 78 -0.92 10.27 3.37
CA GLY A 78 -1.40 11.01 4.53
C GLY A 78 -1.24 10.29 5.87
N LEU A 79 -0.84 9.01 5.88
CA LEU A 79 -0.84 8.23 7.12
C LEU A 79 0.05 8.86 8.20
N PRO A 80 -0.43 8.91 9.45
CA PRO A 80 0.32 9.47 10.56
C PRO A 80 1.49 8.56 10.91
N ALA A 81 2.60 9.16 11.34
CA ALA A 81 3.66 8.41 11.99
C ALA A 81 3.19 7.93 13.39
N GLN A 82 3.89 6.97 13.98
CA GLN A 82 3.73 6.61 15.38
C GLN A 82 3.82 7.87 16.26
N GLY A 83 2.91 7.97 17.23
CA GLY A 83 2.69 9.13 18.09
C GLY A 83 1.89 10.28 17.47
N GLN A 84 1.44 10.16 16.21
CA GLN A 84 0.65 11.18 15.54
C GLN A 84 -0.80 10.73 15.32
N VAL A 85 -1.66 11.73 15.13
CA VAL A 85 -3.08 11.58 14.79
C VAL A 85 -3.31 12.15 13.39
N ALA A 86 -3.97 11.40 12.51
CA ALA A 86 -4.47 11.91 11.24
C ALA A 86 -6.00 11.92 11.25
N VAL A 87 -6.61 13.06 10.92
CA VAL A 87 -8.05 13.23 10.80
C VAL A 87 -8.41 13.40 9.32
N TYR A 88 -9.17 12.47 8.77
CA TYR A 88 -9.67 12.51 7.40
C TYR A 88 -11.13 12.94 7.39
N LEU A 89 -11.42 14.02 6.67
CA LEU A 89 -12.80 14.35 6.30
C LEU A 89 -13.19 13.46 5.12
N ASP A 90 -14.20 12.63 5.32
CA ASP A 90 -14.67 11.54 4.44
C ASP A 90 -13.67 10.42 4.19
N GLY A 91 -12.39 10.74 4.06
CA GLY A 91 -11.34 9.77 3.84
C GLY A 91 -11.67 8.83 2.69
N TRP A 92 -11.34 7.56 2.87
CA TRP A 92 -11.61 6.52 1.88
C TRP A 92 -13.10 6.20 1.68
N TYR A 93 -14.01 6.79 2.46
CA TYR A 93 -15.47 6.65 2.24
C TYR A 93 -16.05 7.70 1.28
N ALA A 94 -15.26 8.70 0.86
CA ALA A 94 -15.75 9.77 -0.02
C ALA A 94 -16.38 9.27 -1.33
N GLU A 95 -15.76 8.31 -2.02
CA GLU A 95 -16.32 7.72 -3.24
C GLU A 95 -17.51 6.79 -2.97
N PRO A 96 -17.45 5.84 -2.00
CA PRO A 96 -18.60 5.04 -1.62
C PRO A 96 -19.86 5.85 -1.29
N LEU A 97 -19.71 7.01 -0.62
CA LEU A 97 -20.82 7.91 -0.31
C LEU A 97 -21.43 8.52 -1.58
N ASP A 98 -20.61 8.97 -2.53
CA ASP A 98 -21.10 9.51 -3.82
C ASP A 98 -21.86 8.43 -4.60
N ARG A 99 -21.40 7.18 -4.58
CA ARG A 99 -22.12 6.05 -5.20
C ARG A 99 -23.45 5.77 -4.51
N ALA A 100 -23.46 5.73 -3.18
CA ALA A 100 -24.69 5.52 -2.40
C ALA A 100 -25.72 6.63 -2.65
N LEU A 101 -25.29 7.89 -2.76
CA LEU A 101 -26.17 9.02 -3.11
C LEU A 101 -26.79 8.90 -4.50
N ARG A 102 -26.17 8.14 -5.41
CA ARG A 102 -26.66 7.81 -6.76
C ARG A 102 -27.37 6.44 -6.80
N GLY A 103 -27.86 5.95 -5.67
CA GLY A 103 -28.59 4.68 -5.60
C GLY A 103 -27.73 3.43 -5.82
N ALA A 104 -26.39 3.54 -5.89
CA ALA A 104 -25.51 2.41 -6.16
C ALA A 104 -24.85 1.85 -4.89
N SER A 105 -24.82 0.52 -4.76
CA SER A 105 -24.07 -0.16 -3.70
C SER A 105 -22.56 -0.09 -3.99
N PRO A 106 -21.74 0.44 -3.08
CA PRO A 106 -20.29 0.52 -3.29
C PRO A 106 -19.58 -0.78 -2.94
N ASP A 107 -18.49 -1.10 -3.65
CA ASP A 107 -17.53 -2.11 -3.22
C ASP A 107 -16.60 -1.52 -2.14
N LEU A 108 -16.48 -2.23 -1.02
CA LEU A 108 -15.70 -1.83 0.16
C LEU A 108 -14.51 -2.76 0.40
N SER A 109 -14.22 -3.70 -0.49
CA SER A 109 -13.14 -4.68 -0.36
C SER A 109 -11.80 -4.03 -0.01
N ALA A 110 -11.31 -3.11 -0.85
CA ALA A 110 -10.05 -2.41 -0.65
C ALA A 110 -10.01 -1.55 0.63
N ILE A 111 -11.17 -1.00 1.04
CA ILE A 111 -11.29 -0.23 2.28
C ILE A 111 -11.14 -1.13 3.49
N ARG A 112 -11.84 -2.27 3.50
CA ARG A 112 -11.75 -3.25 4.60
C ARG A 112 -10.33 -3.79 4.74
N GLN A 113 -9.65 -4.07 3.62
CA GLN A 113 -8.25 -4.48 3.60
C GLN A 113 -7.33 -3.41 4.20
N LEU A 114 -7.49 -2.14 3.81
CA LEU A 114 -6.73 -1.02 4.40
C LEU A 114 -6.98 -0.91 5.91
N GLU A 115 -8.24 -0.94 6.35
CA GLU A 115 -8.59 -0.84 7.77
C GLU A 115 -8.00 -2.00 8.58
N ALA A 116 -8.08 -3.23 8.06
CA ALA A 116 -7.47 -4.41 8.68
C ALA A 116 -5.94 -4.30 8.76
N GLN A 117 -5.28 -3.80 7.71
CA GLN A 117 -3.83 -3.56 7.72
C GLN A 117 -3.44 -2.52 8.77
N LEU A 118 -4.16 -1.39 8.84
CA LEU A 118 -3.88 -0.35 9.83
C LEU A 118 -4.00 -0.88 11.26
N ILE A 119 -5.06 -1.64 11.54
CA ILE A 119 -5.29 -2.27 12.85
C ILE A 119 -4.23 -3.33 13.16
N GLY A 120 -3.89 -4.20 12.19
CA GLY A 120 -2.87 -5.23 12.33
C GLY A 120 -1.47 -4.68 12.60
N HIS A 121 -1.18 -3.47 12.12
CA HIS A 121 0.03 -2.71 12.43
C HIS A 121 -0.05 -1.88 13.72
N GLY A 122 -1.14 -2.00 14.49
CA GLY A 122 -1.29 -1.36 15.80
C GLY A 122 -1.85 0.07 15.77
N SER A 123 -2.35 0.54 14.62
CA SER A 123 -3.00 1.85 14.52
C SER A 123 -4.37 1.83 15.20
N VAL A 124 -4.71 2.91 15.90
CA VAL A 124 -6.06 3.16 16.43
C VAL A 124 -6.91 3.72 15.31
N LEU A 125 -7.89 2.96 14.82
CA LEU A 125 -8.85 3.43 13.83
C LEU A 125 -10.14 3.90 14.52
N VAL A 126 -10.51 5.16 14.33
CA VAL A 126 -11.76 5.75 14.84
C VAL A 126 -12.63 6.18 13.67
N LYS A 127 -13.83 5.62 13.58
CA LYS A 127 -14.79 5.87 12.51
C LYS A 127 -16.00 6.60 13.07
N LEU A 128 -16.21 7.83 12.62
CA LEU A 128 -17.24 8.74 13.13
C LEU A 128 -18.25 9.06 12.03
N TRP A 129 -19.51 8.67 12.22
CA TRP A 129 -20.59 8.96 11.29
C TRP A 129 -21.51 10.03 11.86
N VAL A 130 -21.54 11.20 11.24
CA VAL A 130 -22.44 12.29 11.62
C VAL A 130 -23.80 12.05 10.98
N GLU A 131 -24.74 11.57 11.81
CA GLU A 131 -26.05 11.16 11.38
C GLU A 131 -26.96 12.35 11.09
N ARG A 132 -27.53 12.34 9.88
CA ARG A 132 -28.62 13.22 9.50
C ARG A 132 -29.42 12.54 8.38
N PRO A 133 -30.74 12.33 8.53
CA PRO A 133 -31.54 11.77 7.46
C PRO A 133 -31.39 12.61 6.18
N LEU A 134 -31.23 11.94 5.03
CA LEU A 134 -30.94 12.60 3.76
C LEU A 134 -32.02 13.62 3.39
N ALA A 135 -33.30 13.30 3.64
CA ALA A 135 -34.42 14.20 3.40
C ALA A 135 -34.33 15.49 4.25
N GLU A 136 -33.96 15.37 5.53
CA GLU A 136 -33.75 16.53 6.41
C GLU A 136 -32.54 17.35 5.95
N ALA A 137 -31.42 16.69 5.62
CA ALA A 137 -30.22 17.33 5.11
C ALA A 137 -30.49 18.13 3.83
N ARG A 138 -31.19 17.54 2.84
CA ARG A 138 -31.60 18.20 1.58
C ARG A 138 -32.47 19.43 1.85
N ARG A 139 -33.50 19.27 2.69
CA ARG A 139 -34.43 20.37 3.02
C ARG A 139 -33.70 21.55 3.65
N ASP A 140 -32.87 21.29 4.64
CA ASP A 140 -32.22 22.35 5.41
C ASP A 140 -31.07 22.98 4.62
N LEU A 141 -30.41 22.22 3.76
CA LEU A 141 -29.45 22.72 2.78
C LEU A 141 -30.12 23.70 1.79
N ARG A 142 -31.26 23.34 1.19
CA ARG A 142 -32.03 24.23 0.30
C ARG A 142 -32.42 25.54 0.99
N LYS A 143 -32.92 25.45 2.23
CA LYS A 143 -33.27 26.63 3.04
C LYS A 143 -32.07 27.54 3.27
N ARG A 144 -30.92 26.96 3.61
CA ARG A 144 -29.67 27.71 3.85
C ARG A 144 -29.18 28.42 2.60
N LEU A 145 -29.05 27.72 1.47
CA LEU A 145 -28.57 28.28 0.20
C LEU A 145 -29.45 29.44 -0.27
N LYS A 146 -30.77 29.30 -0.15
CA LYS A 146 -31.73 30.39 -0.46
C LYS A 146 -31.54 31.60 0.45
N ARG A 147 -31.34 31.39 1.75
CA ARG A 147 -31.15 32.47 2.73
C ARG A 147 -29.83 33.21 2.56
N GLU A 148 -28.76 32.48 2.25
CA GLU A 148 -27.39 33.02 2.11
C GLU A 148 -27.11 33.53 0.69
N ALA A 149 -28.06 33.40 -0.24
CA ALA A 149 -27.92 33.78 -1.65
C ALA A 149 -26.61 33.26 -2.28
N ARG A 150 -26.26 32.00 -1.98
CA ARG A 150 -25.01 31.36 -2.38
C ARG A 150 -25.29 30.13 -3.25
N ASP A 151 -24.41 29.88 -4.20
CA ASP A 151 -24.40 28.65 -4.99
C ASP A 151 -23.94 27.42 -4.19
N PRO A 152 -24.54 26.24 -4.45
CA PRO A 152 -24.09 24.99 -3.84
C PRO A 152 -22.73 24.56 -4.40
N THR A 153 -21.86 24.12 -3.50
CA THR A 153 -20.63 23.39 -3.84
C THR A 153 -20.95 22.06 -4.53
N LEU A 154 -19.99 21.46 -5.23
CA LEU A 154 -20.17 20.17 -5.91
C LEU A 154 -20.68 19.06 -4.99
N SER A 155 -20.19 19.03 -3.75
CA SER A 155 -20.60 18.02 -2.78
C SER A 155 -22.04 18.29 -2.26
N GLU A 156 -22.42 19.55 -2.09
CA GLU A 156 -23.79 19.96 -1.80
C GLU A 156 -24.75 19.65 -2.96
N GLN A 157 -24.31 19.83 -4.21
CA GLN A 157 -25.09 19.48 -5.40
C GLN A 157 -25.42 17.98 -5.45
N ARG A 158 -24.50 17.10 -5.05
CA ARG A 158 -24.74 15.65 -4.99
C ARG A 158 -25.85 15.29 -4.01
N VAL A 159 -25.86 15.90 -2.83
CA VAL A 159 -26.94 15.70 -1.85
C VAL A 159 -28.27 16.19 -2.42
N LEU A 160 -28.28 17.34 -3.08
CA LEU A 160 -29.49 17.89 -3.70
C LEU A 160 -30.02 17.02 -4.85
N ALA A 161 -29.11 16.39 -5.61
CA ALA A 161 -29.38 15.52 -6.75
C ALA A 161 -29.53 14.04 -6.36
N ALA A 162 -29.46 13.70 -5.07
CA ALA A 162 -29.52 12.31 -4.63
C ALA A 162 -30.82 11.62 -5.08
N GLU A 163 -30.66 10.39 -5.56
CA GLU A 163 -31.72 9.57 -6.15
C GLU A 163 -32.66 8.98 -5.08
N ASP A 164 -33.82 8.52 -5.51
CA ASP A 164 -34.73 7.78 -4.65
C ASP A 164 -34.05 6.46 -4.20
N GLY A 165 -34.21 6.09 -2.93
CA GLY A 165 -33.51 4.94 -2.34
C GLY A 165 -32.05 5.21 -1.91
N ALA A 166 -31.50 6.41 -2.14
CA ALA A 166 -30.15 6.77 -1.67
C ALA A 166 -29.97 6.62 -0.15
N GLN A 167 -31.05 6.81 0.64
CA GLN A 167 -31.00 6.58 2.09
C GLN A 167 -30.72 5.11 2.40
N ASP A 168 -31.37 4.17 1.72
CA ASP A 168 -31.17 2.73 1.92
C ASP A 168 -29.73 2.32 1.57
N GLN A 169 -29.17 2.91 0.52
CA GLN A 169 -27.76 2.67 0.14
C GLN A 169 -26.77 3.26 1.13
N LEU A 170 -27.06 4.42 1.73
CA LEU A 170 -26.26 4.98 2.83
C LEU A 170 -26.32 4.11 4.07
N ASP A 171 -27.50 3.55 4.37
CA ASP A 171 -27.71 2.64 5.50
C ASP A 171 -26.98 1.31 5.27
N ALA A 172 -27.04 0.77 4.05
CA ALA A 172 -26.27 -0.38 3.63
C ALA A 172 -24.76 -0.11 3.74
N LEU A 173 -24.27 1.02 3.23
CA LEU A 173 -22.86 1.41 3.33
C LEU A 173 -22.39 1.39 4.79
N ARG A 174 -23.17 1.99 5.71
CA ARG A 174 -22.88 1.98 7.15
C ARG A 174 -22.81 0.57 7.71
N ALA A 175 -23.83 -0.25 7.43
CA ALA A 175 -23.91 -1.61 7.93
C ALA A 175 -22.74 -2.47 7.45
N HIS A 176 -22.36 -2.38 6.18
CA HIS A 176 -21.28 -3.18 5.59
C HIS A 176 -19.88 -2.73 5.99
N SER A 177 -19.70 -1.50 6.50
CA SER A 177 -18.38 -1.03 6.90
C SER A 177 -18.05 -1.26 8.37
N GLU A 178 -19.05 -1.53 9.23
CA GLU A 178 -18.90 -1.85 10.68
C GLU A 178 -18.08 -0.82 11.50
N GLY A 179 -18.14 -0.91 12.83
CA GLY A 179 -17.27 -0.12 13.73
C GLY A 179 -17.50 1.40 13.74
N TRP A 180 -18.65 1.89 13.26
CA TRP A 180 -19.00 3.31 13.32
C TRP A 180 -19.46 3.73 14.72
N THR A 181 -18.93 4.85 15.20
CA THR A 181 -19.57 5.62 16.27
C THR A 181 -20.51 6.63 15.64
N MET A 182 -21.79 6.53 15.98
CA MET A 182 -22.85 7.39 15.46
C MET A 182 -22.90 8.70 16.25
N LEU A 183 -22.83 9.83 15.56
CA LEU A 183 -22.86 11.18 16.13
C LEU A 183 -24.13 11.92 15.74
N SER A 184 -24.72 12.67 16.65
CA SER A 184 -25.97 13.41 16.38
C SER A 184 -25.77 14.67 15.53
N GLY A 185 -26.07 14.62 14.22
CA GLY A 185 -25.94 15.78 13.33
C GLY A 185 -26.95 16.92 13.57
N LYS A 186 -27.96 16.72 14.43
CA LYS A 186 -28.95 17.75 14.79
C LYS A 186 -28.39 18.81 15.74
N ALA A 187 -27.46 18.42 16.61
CA ALA A 187 -26.84 19.29 17.59
C ALA A 187 -25.30 19.21 17.44
N PRO A 188 -24.68 20.14 16.70
CA PRO A 188 -23.25 20.08 16.40
C PRO A 188 -22.34 20.07 17.63
N GLU A 189 -22.80 20.64 18.74
CA GLU A 189 -22.05 20.64 20.01
C GLU A 189 -22.05 19.24 20.64
N VAL A 190 -23.21 18.57 20.65
CA VAL A 190 -23.33 17.18 21.10
C VAL A 190 -22.50 16.23 20.23
N ALA A 191 -22.55 16.38 18.90
CA ALA A 191 -21.70 15.57 18.00
C ALA A 191 -20.20 15.79 18.25
N ALA A 192 -19.79 17.01 18.59
CA ALA A 192 -18.42 17.33 18.91
C ALA A 192 -17.97 16.63 20.22
N ASP A 193 -18.79 16.65 21.25
CA ASP A 193 -18.47 15.99 22.52
C ASP A 193 -18.45 14.47 22.39
N GLN A 194 -19.45 13.88 21.72
CA GLN A 194 -19.48 12.46 21.37
C GLN A 194 -18.24 12.03 20.58
N ALA A 195 -17.77 12.85 19.65
CA ALA A 195 -16.56 12.56 18.86
C ALA A 195 -15.29 12.58 19.72
N ARG A 196 -15.19 13.52 20.67
CA ARG A 196 -14.05 13.62 21.59
C ARG A 196 -14.02 12.42 22.52
N GLU A 197 -15.15 12.07 23.12
CA GLU A 197 -15.29 10.90 23.99
C GLU A 197 -14.91 9.61 23.26
N ALA A 198 -15.41 9.42 22.03
CA ALA A 198 -15.04 8.27 21.20
C ALA A 198 -13.54 8.21 20.91
N LEU A 199 -12.92 9.35 20.62
CA LEU A 199 -11.48 9.43 20.37
C LEU A 199 -10.66 9.15 21.63
N ILE A 200 -11.04 9.72 22.78
CA ILE A 200 -10.41 9.44 24.08
C ILE A 200 -10.48 7.95 24.40
N ALA A 201 -11.67 7.36 24.29
CA ALA A 201 -11.90 5.94 24.57
C ALA A 201 -11.04 5.05 23.66
N ALA A 202 -11.01 5.33 22.35
CA ALA A 202 -10.24 4.54 21.40
C ALA A 202 -8.72 4.65 21.60
N MET A 203 -8.19 5.85 21.88
CA MET A 203 -6.75 6.04 22.15
C MET A 203 -6.32 5.49 23.51
N SER A 204 -7.25 5.39 24.47
CA SER A 204 -7.00 4.84 25.80
C SER A 204 -7.20 3.32 25.88
N ALA A 205 -7.84 2.72 24.86
CA ALA A 205 -8.08 1.29 24.80
C ALA A 205 -6.76 0.51 24.64
N PRO A 206 -6.63 -0.65 25.31
CA PRO A 206 -5.48 -1.52 25.13
C PRO A 206 -5.42 -2.00 23.67
N THR A 207 -4.21 -2.24 23.17
CA THR A 207 -4.02 -2.78 21.83
C THR A 207 -4.69 -4.16 21.73
N PRO A 208 -5.64 -4.36 20.79
CA PRO A 208 -6.26 -5.67 20.62
C PRO A 208 -5.19 -6.70 20.25
N PRO A 209 -5.30 -7.94 20.74
CA PRO A 209 -4.38 -9.00 20.34
C PRO A 209 -4.51 -9.22 18.82
N VAL A 210 -3.39 -9.13 18.11
CA VAL A 210 -3.37 -9.43 16.68
C VAL A 210 -3.64 -10.93 16.52
N PRO A 211 -4.67 -11.35 15.74
CA PRO A 211 -4.92 -12.76 15.49
C PRO A 211 -3.67 -13.38 14.87
N VAL A 212 -3.14 -14.44 15.47
CA VAL A 212 -2.04 -15.19 14.87
C VAL A 212 -2.66 -16.14 13.84
N PRO A 213 -2.39 -15.99 12.53
CA PRO A 213 -2.91 -16.90 11.54
C PRO A 213 -2.48 -18.34 11.85
N GLY A 214 -3.40 -19.28 11.65
CA GLY A 214 -3.13 -20.71 11.83
C GLY A 214 -1.87 -21.15 11.08
N HIS A 215 -1.19 -22.17 11.60
CA HIS A 215 0.03 -22.67 10.99
C HIS A 215 -0.28 -23.37 9.66
N HIS A 216 -0.15 -22.65 8.55
CA HIS A 216 -0.12 -23.26 7.24
C HIS A 216 1.22 -24.00 7.08
N ARG A 217 1.23 -25.29 7.39
CA ARG A 217 2.30 -26.19 6.94
C ARG A 217 2.09 -26.43 5.45
N ASN A 218 2.79 -25.68 4.62
CA ASN A 218 2.87 -26.05 3.21
C ASN A 218 3.76 -27.30 3.12
N ARG A 219 3.14 -28.44 2.82
CA ARG A 219 3.85 -29.64 2.41
C ARG A 219 4.15 -29.50 0.91
N GLY A 220 5.41 -29.26 0.55
CA GLY A 220 5.97 -29.78 -0.71
C GLY A 220 5.81 -28.94 -1.98
N ALA A 221 6.04 -27.62 -1.94
CA ALA A 221 6.20 -26.85 -3.17
C ALA A 221 7.65 -26.88 -3.66
N GLN A 222 8.08 -27.94 -4.35
CA GLN A 222 9.44 -28.07 -4.92
C GLN A 222 9.66 -27.20 -6.18
N ALA A 223 9.08 -26.00 -6.23
CA ALA A 223 9.11 -25.14 -7.41
C ALA A 223 10.53 -24.72 -7.81
N LEU A 224 11.42 -24.56 -6.82
CA LEU A 224 12.83 -24.25 -7.07
C LEU A 224 13.62 -25.47 -7.57
N ALA A 225 13.33 -26.66 -7.05
CA ALA A 225 14.02 -27.89 -7.46
C ALA A 225 13.63 -28.34 -8.87
N ALA A 226 12.46 -27.94 -9.37
CA ALA A 226 12.00 -28.20 -10.73
C ALA A 226 12.68 -27.33 -11.81
N LEU A 227 13.49 -26.34 -11.41
CA LEU A 227 14.17 -25.46 -12.36
C LEU A 227 15.30 -26.16 -13.11
N ASP A 228 15.32 -25.98 -14.43
CA ASP A 228 16.48 -26.39 -15.24
C ASP A 228 17.66 -25.43 -14.99
N MET A 229 18.50 -25.81 -14.03
CA MET A 229 19.71 -25.05 -13.66
C MET A 229 20.84 -25.16 -14.70
N SER A 230 20.66 -25.97 -15.76
CA SER A 230 21.57 -26.05 -16.90
C SER A 230 21.27 -25.03 -17.99
N ALA A 231 20.11 -24.34 -17.92
CA ALA A 231 19.69 -23.33 -18.87
C ALA A 231 20.79 -22.27 -19.08
N ALA A 232 21.30 -22.22 -20.32
CA ALA A 232 22.45 -21.40 -20.67
C ALA A 232 22.28 -20.76 -22.04
N LEU A 233 22.85 -19.56 -22.19
CA LEU A 233 22.90 -18.85 -23.45
C LEU A 233 24.36 -18.55 -23.80
N SER A 234 24.76 -18.87 -25.03
CA SER A 234 26.12 -18.59 -25.52
C SER A 234 26.37 -17.08 -25.66
N LYS A 235 27.65 -16.66 -25.68
CA LYS A 235 27.99 -15.24 -25.86
C LYS A 235 27.47 -14.72 -27.21
N LYS A 236 27.68 -15.51 -28.27
CA LYS A 236 27.27 -15.17 -29.64
C LYS A 236 25.75 -15.02 -29.74
N ALA A 237 24.99 -15.95 -29.18
CA ALA A 237 23.53 -15.87 -29.17
C ALA A 237 23.03 -14.65 -28.37
N SER A 238 23.58 -14.43 -27.18
CA SER A 238 23.23 -13.27 -26.34
C SER A 238 23.53 -11.93 -27.02
N ASN A 239 24.65 -11.80 -27.71
CA ASN A 239 25.01 -10.57 -28.43
C ASN A 239 24.07 -10.27 -29.60
N LYS A 240 23.41 -11.29 -30.14
CA LYS A 240 22.40 -11.13 -31.20
C LYS A 240 21.02 -10.82 -30.64
N GLN A 241 20.54 -11.63 -29.69
CA GLN A 241 19.15 -11.58 -29.21
C GLN A 241 18.89 -10.42 -28.24
N LEU A 242 19.88 -10.02 -27.44
CA LEU A 242 19.67 -8.99 -26.41
C LEU A 242 19.31 -7.63 -27.02
N PRO A 243 20.02 -7.10 -28.05
CA PRO A 243 19.62 -5.84 -28.68
C PRO A 243 18.22 -5.87 -29.30
N GLU A 244 17.85 -6.98 -29.95
CA GLU A 244 16.52 -7.18 -30.55
C GLU A 244 15.42 -7.12 -29.48
N ALA A 245 15.59 -7.87 -28.39
CA ALA A 245 14.66 -7.88 -27.27
C ALA A 245 14.59 -6.50 -26.55
N GLN A 246 15.73 -5.82 -26.43
CA GLN A 246 15.78 -4.48 -25.84
C GLN A 246 15.03 -3.43 -26.66
N ALA A 247 15.17 -3.48 -28.00
CA ALA A 247 14.41 -2.62 -28.89
C ALA A 247 12.91 -2.89 -28.77
N GLU A 248 12.51 -4.17 -28.72
CA GLU A 248 11.12 -4.55 -28.53
C GLU A 248 10.55 -4.06 -27.20
N LEU A 249 11.26 -4.28 -26.10
CA LEU A 249 10.86 -3.81 -24.78
C LEU A 249 10.66 -2.29 -24.78
N ALA A 250 11.56 -1.53 -25.40
CA ALA A 250 11.43 -0.08 -25.49
C ALA A 250 10.15 0.34 -26.22
N ARG A 251 9.79 -0.33 -27.33
CA ARG A 251 8.52 -0.08 -28.05
C ARG A 251 7.31 -0.34 -27.15
N ARG A 252 7.27 -1.51 -26.50
CA ARG A 252 6.17 -1.90 -25.59
C ARG A 252 5.99 -0.93 -24.42
N ILE A 253 7.08 -0.45 -23.84
CA ILE A 253 7.03 0.54 -22.75
C ILE A 253 6.51 1.89 -23.24
N TRP A 254 6.88 2.34 -24.44
CA TRP A 254 6.33 3.56 -25.03
C TRP A 254 4.83 3.45 -25.29
N ALA A 255 4.35 2.31 -25.82
CA ALA A 255 2.93 2.07 -26.01
C ALA A 255 2.15 2.00 -24.68
N ALA A 256 2.70 1.31 -23.67
CA ALA A 256 2.11 1.26 -22.34
C ALA A 256 2.00 2.67 -21.73
N ARG A 257 3.04 3.49 -21.89
CA ARG A 257 3.04 4.90 -21.47
C ARG A 257 1.95 5.72 -22.16
N ALA A 258 1.80 5.58 -23.49
CA ALA A 258 0.77 6.29 -24.24
C ALA A 258 -0.65 5.93 -23.75
N ARG A 259 -0.84 4.69 -23.28
CA ARG A 259 -2.08 4.19 -22.67
C ARG A 259 -2.25 4.53 -21.18
N GLY A 260 -1.25 5.17 -20.55
CA GLY A 260 -1.24 5.39 -19.10
C GLY A 260 -1.06 4.12 -18.27
N GLN A 261 -0.66 3.00 -18.87
CA GLN A 261 -0.44 1.73 -18.17
C GLN A 261 0.96 1.70 -17.54
N SER A 262 1.02 1.72 -16.21
CA SER A 262 2.29 1.58 -15.49
C SER A 262 2.79 0.14 -15.49
N THR A 263 4.10 -0.03 -15.37
CA THR A 263 4.75 -1.34 -15.26
C THR A 263 5.53 -1.41 -13.95
N VAL A 264 5.25 -2.39 -13.10
CA VAL A 264 5.96 -2.61 -11.84
C VAL A 264 6.73 -3.91 -11.92
N VAL A 265 8.05 -3.82 -11.78
CA VAL A 265 8.99 -4.94 -11.85
C VAL A 265 9.59 -5.16 -10.47
N VAL A 266 9.42 -6.37 -9.94
CA VAL A 266 10.00 -6.79 -8.66
C VAL A 266 11.12 -7.79 -8.92
N LEU A 267 12.33 -7.48 -8.45
CA LEU A 267 13.48 -8.37 -8.57
C LEU A 267 13.93 -8.85 -7.19
N GLU A 268 13.62 -10.11 -6.90
CA GLU A 268 14.16 -10.87 -5.78
C GLU A 268 15.12 -11.96 -6.30
N GLY A 269 15.87 -12.56 -5.39
CA GLY A 269 16.78 -13.65 -5.74
C GLY A 269 17.92 -13.79 -4.76
N ALA A 270 18.56 -14.95 -4.78
CA ALA A 270 19.68 -15.27 -3.90
C ALA A 270 20.80 -14.22 -3.99
N ASP A 271 21.60 -14.12 -2.93
CA ASP A 271 22.77 -13.26 -2.94
C ASP A 271 23.73 -13.72 -4.05
N ALA A 272 24.27 -12.74 -4.76
CA ALA A 272 25.00 -12.91 -6.01
C ALA A 272 24.26 -13.49 -7.23
N ALA A 273 22.92 -13.64 -7.21
CA ALA A 273 22.15 -14.14 -8.36
C ALA A 273 22.20 -13.24 -9.61
N GLY A 274 22.47 -11.94 -9.45
CA GLY A 274 22.73 -11.02 -10.57
C GLY A 274 21.66 -9.96 -10.85
N LYS A 275 20.80 -9.65 -9.86
CA LYS A 275 19.72 -8.63 -9.93
C LYS A 275 20.17 -7.32 -10.57
N GLY A 276 21.19 -6.65 -10.04
CA GLY A 276 21.68 -5.38 -10.62
C GLY A 276 22.16 -5.49 -12.09
N GLY A 277 22.62 -6.67 -12.52
CA GLY A 277 22.97 -6.91 -13.92
C GLY A 277 21.74 -7.07 -14.84
N VAL A 278 20.61 -7.54 -14.30
CA VAL A 278 19.32 -7.57 -14.99
C VAL A 278 18.74 -6.16 -15.07
N ILE A 279 18.70 -5.42 -13.96
CA ILE A 279 18.24 -4.02 -13.90
C ILE A 279 18.93 -3.20 -14.97
N ARG A 280 20.27 -3.26 -15.02
CA ARG A 280 21.03 -2.53 -16.03
C ARG A 280 20.57 -2.86 -17.45
N ARG A 281 20.36 -4.13 -17.80
CA ARG A 281 19.92 -4.50 -19.16
C ARG A 281 18.46 -4.14 -19.44
N LEU A 282 17.60 -4.09 -18.43
CA LEU A 282 16.24 -3.59 -18.54
C LEU A 282 16.21 -2.10 -18.83
N THR A 283 17.09 -1.33 -18.17
CA THR A 283 17.11 0.14 -18.26
C THR A 283 17.95 0.67 -19.43
N ASP A 284 18.97 -0.07 -19.89
CA ASP A 284 19.87 0.33 -20.98
C ASP A 284 19.14 0.87 -22.24
N PRO A 285 18.01 0.29 -22.72
CA PRO A 285 17.32 0.82 -23.91
C PRO A 285 16.24 1.87 -23.61
N LEU A 286 15.98 2.19 -22.34
CA LEU A 286 14.89 3.06 -21.94
C LEU A 286 15.39 4.49 -21.68
N ASP A 287 14.57 5.48 -22.03
CA ASP A 287 14.81 6.86 -21.60
C ASP A 287 14.67 6.96 -20.07
N ALA A 288 15.63 7.60 -19.41
CA ALA A 288 15.69 7.71 -17.95
C ALA A 288 14.47 8.41 -17.32
N ARG A 289 13.66 9.13 -18.10
CA ARG A 289 12.41 9.75 -17.66
C ARG A 289 11.23 8.76 -17.57
N LEU A 290 11.39 7.59 -18.19
CA LEU A 290 10.34 6.56 -18.25
C LEU A 290 10.36 5.63 -17.04
N PHE A 291 11.49 5.51 -16.34
CA PHE A 291 11.65 4.54 -15.28
C PHE A 291 12.22 5.12 -13.99
N GLN A 292 11.91 4.46 -12.89
CA GLN A 292 12.52 4.67 -11.58
C GLN A 292 13.02 3.32 -11.05
N VAL A 293 14.25 3.29 -10.57
CA VAL A 293 14.80 2.13 -9.84
C VAL A 293 14.81 2.47 -8.35
N VAL A 294 14.22 1.61 -7.54
CA VAL A 294 14.14 1.73 -6.08
C VAL A 294 14.92 0.57 -5.45
N PRO A 295 16.15 0.80 -4.98
CA PRO A 295 16.85 -0.18 -4.16
C PRO A 295 16.24 -0.20 -2.76
N VAL A 296 15.70 -1.34 -2.34
CA VAL A 296 15.09 -1.50 -1.02
C VAL A 296 16.12 -2.03 -0.05
N ALA A 297 16.39 -1.24 0.99
CA ALA A 297 17.32 -1.56 2.07
C ALA A 297 16.59 -1.65 3.42
N ALA A 298 17.36 -1.67 4.51
CA ALA A 298 16.82 -1.55 5.85
C ALA A 298 15.94 -0.29 5.97
N PRO A 299 14.82 -0.38 6.72
CA PRO A 299 13.94 0.76 6.94
C PRO A 299 14.68 2.00 7.46
N SER A 300 14.29 3.20 7.01
CA SER A 300 14.64 4.44 7.74
C SER A 300 13.76 4.62 8.99
N ASP A 301 14.12 5.56 9.88
CA ASP A 301 13.28 5.92 11.04
C ASP A 301 11.87 6.35 10.62
N GLU A 302 11.78 7.12 9.54
CA GLU A 302 10.51 7.58 8.98
C GLU A 302 9.62 6.38 8.57
N GLU A 303 10.23 5.36 7.96
CA GLU A 303 9.51 4.19 7.48
C GLU A 303 9.18 3.19 8.59
N ARG A 304 10.00 3.10 9.66
CA ARG A 304 9.68 2.31 10.86
C ARG A 304 8.47 2.87 11.59
N ALA A 305 8.32 4.20 11.58
CA ALA A 305 7.22 4.88 12.25
C ALA A 305 5.88 4.75 11.52
N ARG A 306 5.76 3.95 10.46
CA ARG A 306 4.53 3.77 9.67
C ARG A 306 4.29 2.30 9.33
N PRO A 307 3.05 1.93 8.92
CA PRO A 307 2.76 0.55 8.49
C PRO A 307 3.69 0.08 7.37
N TYR A 308 4.02 -1.21 7.35
CA TYR A 308 5.11 -1.75 6.53
C TYR A 308 5.00 -1.39 5.03
N LEU A 309 3.79 -1.51 4.46
CA LEU A 309 3.59 -1.25 3.03
C LEU A 309 3.72 0.23 2.64
N TRP A 310 3.68 1.16 3.60
CA TRP A 310 3.76 2.60 3.36
C TRP A 310 5.01 2.98 2.55
N ARG A 311 6.16 2.36 2.86
CA ARG A 311 7.42 2.67 2.19
C ARG A 311 7.44 2.26 0.72
N PHE A 312 6.55 1.37 0.28
CA PHE A 312 6.46 0.98 -1.13
C PHE A 312 5.41 1.82 -1.85
N TRP A 313 4.28 2.12 -1.18
CA TRP A 313 3.25 3.03 -1.70
C TRP A 313 3.81 4.41 -2.07
N ARG A 314 4.74 4.98 -1.29
CA ARG A 314 5.35 6.29 -1.58
C ARG A 314 6.17 6.34 -2.86
N HIS A 315 6.62 5.19 -3.37
CA HIS A 315 7.42 5.12 -4.59
C HIS A 315 6.58 4.97 -5.85
N LEU A 316 5.26 4.80 -5.77
CA LEU A 316 4.43 4.64 -6.96
C LEU A 316 4.52 5.90 -7.85
N PRO A 317 5.02 5.76 -9.09
CA PRO A 317 5.12 6.88 -10.01
C PRO A 317 3.74 7.25 -10.57
N LYS A 318 3.72 8.26 -11.45
CA LYS A 318 2.52 8.57 -12.23
C LYS A 318 2.19 7.44 -13.20
N ALA A 319 0.91 7.32 -13.58
CA ALA A 319 0.44 6.42 -14.64
C ALA A 319 1.35 6.43 -15.89
N GLY A 320 1.66 5.25 -16.43
CA GLY A 320 2.48 5.10 -17.64
C GLY A 320 4.00 5.18 -17.41
N GLN A 321 4.47 5.02 -16.18
CA GLN A 321 5.90 4.91 -15.86
C GLN A 321 6.27 3.48 -15.43
N VAL A 322 7.56 3.16 -15.53
CA VAL A 322 8.14 1.89 -15.11
C VAL A 322 8.75 2.04 -13.72
N LEU A 323 8.36 1.20 -12.77
CA LEU A 323 8.94 1.15 -11.43
C LEU A 323 9.65 -0.19 -11.24
N ILE A 324 10.95 -0.16 -10.95
CA ILE A 324 11.77 -1.35 -10.74
C ILE A 324 12.24 -1.39 -9.30
N PHE A 325 11.85 -2.42 -8.56
CA PHE A 325 12.28 -2.68 -7.20
C PHE A 325 13.46 -3.68 -7.20
N ASP A 326 14.63 -3.26 -6.70
CA ASP A 326 15.76 -4.15 -6.38
C ASP A 326 15.66 -4.54 -4.91
N ARG A 327 15.16 -5.76 -4.65
CA ARG A 327 14.45 -6.13 -3.42
C ARG A 327 13.15 -5.31 -3.25
N SER A 328 12.22 -5.79 -2.43
CA SER A 328 10.85 -5.26 -2.40
C SER A 328 10.11 -5.52 -1.08
N TRP A 329 8.79 -5.36 -1.08
CA TRP A 329 7.91 -5.74 0.03
C TRP A 329 8.02 -7.22 0.43
N TYR A 330 8.51 -8.08 -0.46
CA TYR A 330 8.78 -9.48 -0.14
C TYR A 330 9.84 -9.68 0.93
N GLY A 331 10.64 -8.66 1.27
CA GLY A 331 11.58 -8.70 2.41
C GLY A 331 10.94 -9.20 3.71
N ARG A 332 9.67 -8.85 3.97
CA ARG A 332 8.89 -9.28 5.15
C ARG A 332 8.74 -10.79 5.27
N VAL A 333 8.52 -11.47 4.15
CA VAL A 333 8.32 -12.94 4.10
C VAL A 333 9.59 -13.70 3.73
N LEU A 334 10.67 -12.98 3.43
CA LEU A 334 12.00 -13.50 3.09
C LEU A 334 13.00 -13.19 4.22
N VAL A 335 13.88 -12.19 4.03
CA VAL A 335 14.97 -11.88 4.97
C VAL A 335 14.46 -11.60 6.39
N GLU A 336 13.36 -10.87 6.55
CA GLU A 336 12.87 -10.55 7.89
C GLU A 336 12.26 -11.75 8.62
N ARG A 337 11.76 -12.74 7.88
CA ARG A 337 11.30 -14.02 8.42
C ARG A 337 12.47 -14.89 8.83
N VAL A 338 13.51 -14.99 7.99
CA VAL A 338 14.68 -15.86 8.23
C VAL A 338 15.62 -15.30 9.31
N GLU A 339 15.78 -13.98 9.35
CA GLU A 339 16.59 -13.29 10.36
C GLU A 339 15.79 -12.88 11.62
N ALA A 340 14.49 -13.17 11.66
CA ALA A 340 13.59 -12.81 12.76
C ALA A 340 13.55 -11.30 13.08
N PHE A 341 13.64 -10.45 12.05
CA PHE A 341 13.47 -8.99 12.16
C PHE A 341 12.00 -8.57 12.31
N CYS A 342 11.08 -9.50 12.14
CA CYS A 342 9.66 -9.32 12.36
C CYS A 342 9.08 -10.45 13.21
N ARG A 343 7.97 -10.18 13.89
CA ARG A 343 7.26 -11.22 14.62
C ARG A 343 6.60 -12.19 13.65
N ARG A 344 6.29 -13.38 14.16
CA ARG A 344 5.66 -14.43 13.38
C ARG A 344 4.32 -14.03 12.77
N ASP A 345 3.47 -13.37 13.55
CA ASP A 345 2.16 -12.92 13.10
C ASP A 345 2.28 -11.85 12.00
N GLU A 346 3.35 -11.06 11.98
CA GLU A 346 3.58 -10.00 10.99
C GLU A 346 3.88 -10.59 9.61
N TRP A 347 4.82 -11.52 9.49
CA TRP A 347 5.08 -12.13 8.18
C TRP A 347 3.99 -13.10 7.74
N GLN A 348 3.26 -13.71 8.68
CA GLN A 348 2.15 -14.62 8.33
C GLN A 348 0.97 -13.90 7.68
N ARG A 349 0.60 -12.70 8.16
CA ARG A 349 -0.43 -11.87 7.53
C ARG A 349 0.07 -11.14 6.29
N ALA A 350 1.38 -10.85 6.20
CA ALA A 350 1.96 -10.10 5.09
C ALA A 350 1.68 -10.71 3.71
N PHE A 351 1.49 -12.03 3.59
CA PHE A 351 1.12 -12.63 2.29
C PHE A 351 -0.22 -12.08 1.76
N ASP A 352 -1.23 -11.96 2.62
CA ASP A 352 -2.53 -11.44 2.24
C ASP A 352 -2.43 -9.93 1.98
N GLU A 353 -1.69 -9.20 2.81
CA GLU A 353 -1.44 -7.77 2.61
C GLU A 353 -0.70 -7.48 1.29
N ILE A 354 0.24 -8.34 0.90
CA ILE A 354 0.96 -8.28 -0.38
C ILE A 354 0.02 -8.54 -1.54
N ASN A 355 -0.84 -9.56 -1.45
CA ASN A 355 -1.83 -9.86 -2.48
C ASN A 355 -2.82 -8.70 -2.67
N ASP A 356 -3.29 -8.11 -1.58
CA ASP A 356 -4.17 -6.93 -1.60
C ASP A 356 -3.47 -5.72 -2.24
N PHE A 357 -2.19 -5.50 -1.89
CA PHE A 357 -1.39 -4.43 -2.48
C PHE A 357 -1.24 -4.62 -4.00
N GLU A 358 -0.83 -5.80 -4.44
CA GLU A 358 -0.65 -6.12 -5.86
C GLU A 358 -1.98 -6.09 -6.63
N ALA A 359 -3.07 -6.53 -6.02
CA ALA A 359 -4.42 -6.42 -6.57
C ALA A 359 -4.77 -4.95 -6.85
N GLN A 360 -4.57 -4.05 -5.89
CA GLN A 360 -4.83 -2.62 -6.09
C GLN A 360 -4.00 -2.00 -7.22
N LEU A 361 -2.76 -2.45 -7.44
CA LEU A 361 -1.95 -2.02 -8.59
C LEU A 361 -2.56 -2.52 -9.91
N THR A 362 -2.88 -3.81 -9.98
CA THR A 362 -3.38 -4.46 -11.20
C THR A 362 -4.80 -4.04 -11.56
N ASP A 363 -5.67 -3.80 -10.58
CA ASP A 363 -7.04 -3.31 -10.78
C ASP A 363 -7.05 -1.85 -11.26
N HIS A 364 -6.01 -1.08 -10.92
CA HIS A 364 -5.76 0.23 -11.51
C HIS A 364 -5.13 0.15 -12.92
N GLY A 365 -4.87 -1.06 -13.43
CA GLY A 365 -4.38 -1.31 -14.78
C GLY A 365 -2.86 -1.46 -14.90
N ALA A 366 -2.11 -1.48 -13.80
CA ALA A 366 -0.66 -1.68 -13.86
C ALA A 366 -0.30 -3.14 -14.19
N VAL A 367 0.76 -3.33 -14.99
CA VAL A 367 1.36 -4.64 -15.23
C VAL A 367 2.38 -4.93 -14.14
N VAL A 368 2.10 -5.90 -13.27
CA VAL A 368 3.01 -6.32 -12.21
C VAL A 368 3.73 -7.62 -12.61
N ARG A 369 5.07 -7.62 -12.59
CA ARG A 369 5.89 -8.80 -12.87
C ARG A 369 6.97 -9.00 -11.81
N LYS A 370 6.99 -10.19 -11.22
CA LYS A 370 7.81 -10.54 -10.08
C LYS A 370 8.78 -11.64 -10.46
N PHE A 371 10.06 -11.43 -10.20
CA PHE A 371 11.10 -12.36 -10.58
C PHE A 371 11.86 -12.85 -9.36
N TRP A 372 12.07 -14.16 -9.29
CA TRP A 372 13.03 -14.77 -8.38
C TRP A 372 14.20 -15.31 -9.19
N LEU A 373 15.37 -14.69 -9.07
CA LEU A 373 16.59 -15.19 -9.69
C LEU A 373 17.21 -16.28 -8.81
N HIS A 374 17.09 -17.53 -9.24
CA HIS A 374 17.62 -18.68 -8.53
C HIS A 374 18.99 -19.09 -9.06
N ILE A 375 19.95 -19.34 -8.19
CA ILE A 375 21.25 -19.95 -8.52
C ILE A 375 21.45 -21.17 -7.63
N SER A 376 22.32 -22.09 -8.04
CA SER A 376 22.68 -23.22 -7.18
C SER A 376 23.62 -22.78 -6.05
N PRO A 377 23.68 -23.52 -4.92
CA PRO A 377 24.65 -23.23 -3.86
C PRO A 377 26.10 -23.18 -4.35
N GLU A 378 26.46 -24.02 -5.32
CA GLU A 378 27.80 -24.10 -5.90
C GLU A 378 28.12 -22.86 -6.73
N GLU A 379 27.18 -22.44 -7.59
CA GLU A 379 27.35 -21.21 -8.38
C GLU A 379 27.37 -19.97 -7.49
N GLN A 380 26.64 -19.96 -6.37
CA GLN A 380 26.74 -18.87 -5.39
C GLN A 380 28.15 -18.79 -4.79
N LEU A 381 28.71 -19.91 -4.33
CA LEU A 381 30.05 -19.96 -3.74
C LEU A 381 31.10 -19.47 -4.73
N LYS A 382 31.07 -20.02 -5.96
CA LYS A 382 31.95 -19.58 -7.04
C LYS A 382 31.88 -18.06 -7.27
N ARG A 383 30.68 -17.49 -7.26
CA ARG A 383 30.50 -16.03 -7.43
C ARG A 383 30.99 -15.22 -6.23
N PHE A 384 31.00 -15.79 -5.02
CA PHE A 384 31.59 -15.15 -3.86
C PHE A 384 33.12 -15.14 -3.99
N GLU A 385 33.73 -16.29 -4.31
CA GLU A 385 35.17 -16.41 -4.56
C GLU A 385 35.64 -15.43 -5.65
N ASP A 386 34.98 -15.43 -6.82
CA ASP A 386 35.24 -14.50 -7.93
C ASP A 386 35.21 -13.02 -7.50
N ARG A 387 34.28 -12.65 -6.59
CA ARG A 387 34.12 -11.28 -6.08
C ARG A 387 35.22 -10.90 -5.09
N ALA A 388 35.64 -11.84 -4.24
CA ALA A 388 36.73 -11.64 -3.30
C ALA A 388 38.07 -11.39 -4.03
N GLU A 389 38.29 -12.11 -5.13
CA GLU A 389 39.49 -11.95 -5.95
C GLU A 389 39.48 -10.65 -6.76
N THR A 390 38.32 -10.23 -7.28
CA THR A 390 38.21 -9.04 -8.14
C THR A 390 38.22 -7.72 -7.33
N PRO A 391 39.25 -6.86 -7.41
CA PRO A 391 39.40 -5.68 -6.53
C PRO A 391 38.18 -4.75 -6.49
N HIS A 392 37.62 -4.42 -7.66
CA HIS A 392 36.47 -3.52 -7.77
C HIS A 392 35.12 -4.16 -7.44
N LYS A 393 35.07 -5.45 -7.05
CA LYS A 393 33.84 -6.15 -6.63
C LYS A 393 33.87 -6.59 -5.17
N ARG A 394 35.01 -6.49 -4.48
CA ARG A 394 35.15 -6.89 -3.07
C ARG A 394 34.14 -6.21 -2.15
N HIS A 395 33.83 -4.94 -2.43
CA HIS A 395 32.81 -4.18 -1.69
C HIS A 395 31.38 -4.77 -1.77
N LYS A 396 31.14 -5.77 -2.63
CA LYS A 396 29.85 -6.48 -2.78
C LYS A 396 29.77 -7.77 -1.97
N LEU A 397 30.73 -8.00 -1.08
CA LEU A 397 30.77 -9.11 -0.15
C LEU A 397 30.89 -8.54 1.26
N THR A 398 30.04 -9.05 2.12
CA THR A 398 29.93 -8.70 3.54
C THR A 398 29.84 -9.98 4.36
N ASP A 399 30.09 -9.88 5.66
CA ASP A 399 29.92 -11.01 6.58
C ASP A 399 28.45 -11.51 6.62
N GLU A 400 27.51 -10.63 6.30
CA GLU A 400 26.08 -10.95 6.17
C GLU A 400 25.83 -11.91 5.00
N ASP A 401 26.53 -11.75 3.86
CA ASP A 401 26.37 -12.64 2.71
C ASP A 401 26.76 -14.10 3.04
N TRP A 402 27.81 -14.28 3.85
CA TRP A 402 28.25 -15.60 4.31
C TRP A 402 27.26 -16.21 5.31
N ARG A 403 26.75 -15.41 6.25
CA ARG A 403 25.72 -15.84 7.19
C ARG A 403 24.42 -16.25 6.49
N ASN A 404 23.98 -15.47 5.48
CA ASN A 404 22.80 -15.79 4.69
C ASN A 404 22.95 -17.12 3.95
N ARG A 405 24.17 -17.44 3.49
CA ARG A 405 24.47 -18.72 2.83
C ARG A 405 24.31 -19.91 3.77
N GLU A 406 24.70 -19.80 5.05
CA GLU A 406 24.51 -20.87 6.04
C GLU A 406 23.02 -21.21 6.25
N LYS A 407 22.13 -20.25 6.02
CA LYS A 407 20.67 -20.39 6.12
C LYS A 407 19.98 -20.73 4.79
N TRP A 408 20.68 -21.36 3.85
CA TRP A 408 20.16 -21.65 2.51
C TRP A 408 18.81 -22.37 2.53
N ASP A 409 18.66 -23.39 3.37
CA ASP A 409 17.43 -24.18 3.47
C ASP A 409 16.25 -23.36 4.02
N ASP A 410 16.50 -22.44 4.96
CA ASP A 410 15.48 -21.55 5.51
C ASP A 410 14.98 -20.57 4.43
N TYR A 411 15.91 -19.99 3.65
CA TYR A 411 15.58 -19.15 2.52
C TYR A 411 14.81 -19.93 1.44
N ARG A 412 15.18 -21.19 1.16
CA ARG A 412 14.43 -22.04 0.22
C ARG A 412 12.96 -22.15 0.64
N VAL A 413 12.70 -22.48 1.90
CA VAL A 413 11.32 -22.59 2.43
C VAL A 413 10.59 -21.25 2.35
N ALA A 414 11.25 -20.15 2.72
CA ALA A 414 10.65 -18.82 2.67
C ALA A 414 10.25 -18.40 1.23
N VAL A 415 11.10 -18.71 0.25
CA VAL A 415 10.83 -18.41 -1.17
C VAL A 415 9.69 -19.28 -1.71
N GLU A 416 9.70 -20.58 -1.42
CA GLU A 416 8.64 -21.49 -1.85
C GLU A 416 7.27 -21.07 -1.27
N ASP A 417 7.23 -20.63 -0.01
CA ASP A 417 6.03 -20.06 0.59
C ASP A 417 5.60 -18.74 -0.07
N ALA A 418 6.55 -17.83 -0.35
CA ALA A 418 6.27 -16.57 -1.06
C ALA A 418 5.65 -16.83 -2.44
N VAL A 419 6.22 -17.76 -3.20
CA VAL A 419 5.69 -18.13 -4.52
C VAL A 419 4.32 -18.78 -4.37
N ALA A 420 4.18 -19.77 -3.50
CA ALA A 420 2.93 -20.52 -3.36
C ALA A 420 1.75 -19.65 -2.89
N ARG A 421 2.01 -18.65 -2.03
CA ARG A 421 0.95 -17.84 -1.41
C ARG A 421 0.69 -16.50 -2.11
N THR A 422 1.58 -16.04 -2.99
CA THR A 422 1.37 -14.76 -3.70
C THR A 422 1.48 -14.86 -5.22
N HIS A 423 1.69 -16.05 -5.79
CA HIS A 423 1.51 -16.23 -7.22
C HIS A 423 0.03 -16.09 -7.59
N SER A 424 -0.29 -15.16 -8.49
CA SER A 424 -1.64 -14.99 -9.02
C SER A 424 -1.62 -14.74 -10.53
N ALA A 425 -2.76 -14.90 -11.20
CA ALA A 425 -2.87 -14.64 -12.63
C ALA A 425 -2.57 -13.17 -12.99
N LYS A 426 -2.95 -12.22 -12.12
CA LYS A 426 -2.72 -10.78 -12.32
C LYS A 426 -1.29 -10.35 -11.97
N ALA A 427 -0.67 -10.97 -10.96
CA ALA A 427 0.70 -10.71 -10.53
C ALA A 427 1.47 -12.04 -10.37
N PRO A 428 1.94 -12.64 -11.49
CA PRO A 428 2.62 -13.92 -11.45
C PRO A 428 4.06 -13.78 -10.96
N TRP A 429 4.53 -14.84 -10.29
CA TRP A 429 5.95 -15.09 -10.06
C TRP A 429 6.58 -15.79 -11.26
N THR A 430 7.76 -15.30 -11.67
CA THR A 430 8.64 -15.92 -12.65
C THR A 430 9.92 -16.37 -11.97
N LEU A 431 10.10 -17.68 -11.88
CA LEU A 431 11.32 -18.29 -11.35
C LEU A 431 12.35 -18.40 -12.47
N VAL A 432 13.50 -17.75 -12.32
CA VAL A 432 14.51 -17.63 -13.38
C VAL A 432 15.76 -18.43 -13.00
N PRO A 433 16.09 -19.51 -13.75
CA PRO A 433 17.39 -20.17 -13.63
C PRO A 433 18.51 -19.21 -14.01
N ALA A 434 19.24 -18.75 -13.00
CA ALA A 434 20.17 -17.64 -13.10
C ALA A 434 21.65 -18.04 -13.00
N ASN A 435 21.96 -19.35 -13.08
CA ASN A 435 23.34 -19.83 -13.18
C ASN A 435 24.06 -19.18 -14.37
N CYS A 436 23.40 -19.13 -15.54
CA CYS A 436 23.89 -18.36 -16.68
C CYS A 436 23.33 -16.93 -16.67
N LYS A 437 24.17 -15.93 -16.36
CA LYS A 437 23.76 -14.51 -16.34
C LYS A 437 23.18 -14.01 -17.67
N ARG A 438 23.65 -14.53 -18.82
CA ARG A 438 23.17 -14.13 -20.15
C ARG A 438 21.74 -14.63 -20.40
N HIS A 439 21.49 -15.89 -20.04
CA HIS A 439 20.15 -16.48 -20.07
C HIS A 439 19.19 -15.68 -19.19
N ALA A 440 19.55 -15.47 -17.91
CA ALA A 440 18.69 -14.78 -16.95
C ALA A 440 18.26 -13.38 -17.41
N ARG A 441 19.19 -12.59 -17.97
CA ARG A 441 18.89 -11.25 -18.49
C ARG A 441 17.86 -11.29 -19.62
N LEU A 442 18.05 -12.19 -20.58
CA LEU A 442 17.15 -12.30 -21.73
C LEU A 442 15.78 -12.85 -21.31
N ALA A 443 15.75 -13.85 -20.42
CA ALA A 443 14.52 -14.42 -19.89
C ALA A 443 13.65 -13.35 -19.21
N VAL A 444 14.23 -12.51 -18.35
CA VAL A 444 13.49 -11.43 -17.68
C VAL A 444 12.95 -10.41 -18.70
N ILE A 445 13.77 -9.98 -19.67
CA ILE A 445 13.34 -9.05 -20.71
C ILE A 445 12.18 -9.64 -21.52
N GLN A 446 12.30 -10.89 -21.95
CA GLN A 446 11.27 -11.57 -22.73
C GLN A 446 9.96 -11.69 -21.95
N THR A 447 10.01 -12.10 -20.69
CA THR A 447 8.81 -12.17 -19.83
C THR A 447 8.12 -10.81 -19.69
N LEU A 448 8.86 -9.70 -19.65
CA LEU A 448 8.26 -8.37 -19.64
C LEU A 448 7.64 -8.00 -20.99
N ILE A 449 8.28 -8.35 -22.11
CA ILE A 449 7.71 -8.14 -23.45
C ILE A 449 6.39 -8.89 -23.58
N ASP A 450 6.35 -10.17 -23.19
CA ASP A 450 5.17 -11.01 -23.28
C ASP A 450 4.02 -10.51 -22.38
N ALA A 451 4.36 -9.80 -21.30
CA ALA A 451 3.40 -9.19 -20.39
C ALA A 451 2.76 -7.91 -20.92
N LEU A 452 3.42 -7.24 -21.88
CA LEU A 452 3.02 -5.95 -22.37
C LEU A 452 2.35 -6.09 -23.73
N ALA A 453 1.13 -5.55 -23.84
CA ALA A 453 0.40 -5.54 -25.10
C ALA A 453 1.23 -4.83 -26.20
N PRO A 454 1.12 -5.31 -27.46
CA PRO A 454 1.70 -4.60 -28.61
C PRO A 454 1.02 -3.25 -28.80
N ASP A 455 1.59 -2.45 -29.72
CA ASP A 455 1.03 -1.19 -30.19
C ASP A 455 -0.43 -1.31 -30.63
#